data_AF-A9NSH6-F1
#
_entry.id   AF-A9NSH6-F1
#
_cell.length_a   1.000
_cell.length_b   1.000
_cell.length_c   1.000
_cell.angle_alpha   90.00
_cell.angle_beta   90.00
_cell.angle_gamma   90.00
#
_symmetry.space_group_name_H-M   'P 1'
#
loop_
_entity.id
_entity.type
_entity.pdbx_description
1 polymer ?
#
loop_
_entity_poly.entity_id
_entity_poly.type
_entity_poly.pdbx_seq_one_letter_code
_entity_poly.pdbx_strand_id
1 'polypeptide(L)'
;MASIAALGSTAALGRADQMLGNPLNMNMLAASTAASRSSTRLTSPSLQVVSLFGFKKKAAAPPPPSKPKAKAAAANPASEELAKWYGPDRRIFLPEGLLDRADIPEYLNGEVPGDYGYDPFGLSKKPENFDKYQAYELIHARWAMLGAAGFIIPEAFNKFGAYCGPEAVWFKTGALLLDGGTLSYFGASIHINLIAAVVAEVILVGGAEYYRATNGLDFEDKLHPGGPFDPLGLAKDPDQFALLKVKEIKNGRLAMFSMLGFFVQAYVTGEGPVENLAAHLSDPFGNNLLTVLGGSLERAPTL
;
A
#
# COMPACT_ATOMS: atom_id res chain seq x y z
N MET A 1 56.98 -31.32 35.48
CA MET A 1 56.94 -31.24 36.95
C MET A 1 55.47 -31.09 37.36
N ALA A 2 54.90 -32.18 37.93
CA ALA A 2 53.59 -32.35 38.62
C ALA A 2 52.31 -31.86 37.89
N SER A 3 51.35 -32.64 37.37
CA SER A 3 50.83 -34.03 37.55
C SER A 3 49.65 -34.20 38.54
N ILE A 4 48.50 -34.68 37.99
CA ILE A 4 47.44 -35.59 38.56
C ILE A 4 46.41 -34.95 39.55
N ALA A 5 45.10 -35.22 39.60
CA ALA A 5 44.11 -36.25 39.14
C ALA A 5 42.70 -35.56 39.05
N ALA A 6 41.69 -35.89 38.24
CA ALA A 6 41.03 -37.12 37.75
C ALA A 6 40.13 -37.87 38.77
N LEU A 7 38.80 -37.95 38.47
CA LEU A 7 37.74 -38.94 38.82
C LEU A 7 36.37 -38.19 38.84
N GLY A 8 35.35 -38.43 37.99
CA GLY A 8 34.62 -39.67 37.64
C GLY A 8 33.61 -40.01 38.77
N SER A 9 32.34 -40.43 38.62
CA SER A 9 31.39 -40.74 37.53
C SER A 9 30.06 -41.19 38.20
N THR A 10 28.90 -40.90 37.60
CA THR A 10 27.63 -41.69 37.53
C THR A 10 26.93 -42.32 38.76
N ALA A 11 25.63 -42.03 38.92
CA ALA A 11 24.48 -42.96 39.17
C ALA A 11 23.17 -42.12 39.24
N ALA A 12 22.16 -42.19 38.36
CA ALA A 12 21.26 -43.27 37.93
C ALA A 12 20.01 -43.47 38.82
N LEU A 13 18.84 -43.46 38.13
CA LEU A 13 17.57 -44.18 38.37
C LEU A 13 16.50 -43.60 39.32
N GLY A 14 15.27 -43.49 38.77
CA GLY A 14 14.05 -43.33 39.55
C GLY A 14 12.78 -43.03 38.72
N ARG A 15 12.33 -43.97 37.90
CA ARG A 15 11.00 -44.01 37.24
C ARG A 15 9.87 -43.97 38.29
N ALA A 16 8.79 -43.23 38.00
CA ALA A 16 7.43 -43.63 38.35
C ALA A 16 6.50 -43.23 37.19
N ASP A 17 5.80 -44.24 36.70
CA ASP A 17 4.91 -44.27 35.55
C ASP A 17 3.47 -44.42 36.07
N GLN A 18 2.49 -44.07 35.23
CA GLN A 18 1.03 -44.30 35.38
C GLN A 18 0.30 -43.34 36.34
N MET A 19 -0.79 -42.66 35.93
CA MET A 19 -2.06 -43.26 35.53
C MET A 19 -3.00 -42.23 34.87
N LEU A 20 -3.74 -42.70 33.83
CA LEU A 20 -5.05 -42.24 33.31
C LEU A 20 -5.10 -40.80 32.74
N GLY A 21 -5.53 -40.51 31.51
CA GLY A 21 -6.55 -41.11 30.66
C GLY A 21 -7.38 -39.97 30.08
N ASN A 22 -7.44 -39.84 28.75
CA ASN A 22 -8.09 -38.75 28.01
C ASN A 22 -9.64 -38.95 27.94
N PRO A 23 -10.41 -38.13 27.20
CA PRO A 23 -11.31 -37.05 27.66
C PRO A 23 -12.82 -37.43 27.62
N LEU A 24 -13.70 -36.71 28.33
CA LEU A 24 -15.16 -36.85 28.16
C LEU A 24 -15.92 -35.51 28.24
N ASN A 25 -16.54 -35.18 27.12
CA ASN A 25 -17.66 -34.25 26.95
C ASN A 25 -18.96 -35.01 27.21
N MET A 26 -19.84 -34.54 28.12
CA MET A 26 -21.24 -34.99 28.20
C MET A 26 -22.16 -33.93 28.81
N ASN A 27 -23.22 -33.63 28.05
CA ASN A 27 -24.45 -32.96 28.45
C ASN A 27 -25.17 -33.61 29.64
N MET A 28 -25.79 -32.79 30.49
CA MET A 28 -27.02 -33.06 31.25
C MET A 28 -27.87 -31.77 31.17
N LEU A 29 -29.07 -31.67 30.58
CA LEU A 29 -30.30 -32.48 30.54
C LEU A 29 -31.21 -32.28 31.77
N ALA A 30 -32.25 -31.46 31.59
CA ALA A 30 -33.57 -31.52 32.23
C ALA A 30 -34.56 -30.70 31.37
N ALA A 31 -35.31 -31.32 30.44
CA ALA A 31 -36.65 -31.92 30.60
C ALA A 31 -37.77 -30.86 30.79
N SER A 32 -38.47 -30.50 29.70
CA SER A 32 -39.82 -30.95 29.29
C SER A 32 -40.98 -30.27 30.07
N THR A 33 -41.91 -29.57 29.42
CA THR A 33 -43.22 -30.13 29.04
C THR A 33 -43.83 -29.45 27.80
N ALA A 34 -44.70 -30.19 27.11
CA ALA A 34 -45.20 -29.95 25.76
C ALA A 34 -46.70 -29.55 25.70
N ALA A 35 -47.12 -29.20 24.47
CA ALA A 35 -48.49 -29.16 23.90
C ALA A 35 -49.31 -27.88 24.20
N SER A 36 -50.11 -27.30 23.29
CA SER A 36 -50.72 -27.73 22.02
C SER A 36 -51.27 -26.49 21.29
N ARG A 37 -51.22 -26.44 19.95
CA ARG A 37 -52.40 -26.32 19.03
C ARG A 37 -51.97 -25.93 17.62
N SER A 38 -52.42 -26.75 16.67
CA SER A 38 -52.34 -26.60 15.23
C SER A 38 -53.38 -25.60 14.69
N SER A 39 -53.07 -24.94 13.57
CA SER A 39 -54.02 -24.76 12.46
C SER A 39 -53.31 -24.32 11.18
N THR A 40 -53.78 -24.87 10.07
CA THR A 40 -53.24 -24.85 8.71
C THR A 40 -53.80 -23.73 7.82
N ARG A 41 -52.93 -23.17 6.96
CA ARG A 41 -53.05 -22.87 5.51
C ARG A 41 -54.28 -22.07 5.01
N LEU A 42 -54.07 -21.00 4.21
CA LEU A 42 -54.54 -20.86 2.81
C LEU A 42 -54.40 -19.43 2.23
N THR A 43 -54.33 -19.41 0.90
CA THR A 43 -54.09 -18.33 -0.07
C THR A 43 -55.38 -17.57 -0.47
N SER A 44 -55.21 -16.40 -1.14
CA SER A 44 -56.13 -15.32 -1.57
C SER A 44 -57.50 -15.70 -2.20
N PRO A 45 -58.51 -14.79 -2.28
CA PRO A 45 -58.64 -13.82 -3.41
C PRO A 45 -59.35 -12.47 -3.12
N SER A 46 -59.42 -11.63 -4.16
CA SER A 46 -60.06 -10.31 -4.34
C SER A 46 -61.60 -10.32 -4.33
N LEU A 47 -62.24 -9.20 -3.93
CA LEU A 47 -63.62 -8.84 -4.34
C LEU A 47 -63.91 -7.32 -4.23
N GLN A 48 -64.61 -6.81 -5.25
CA GLN A 48 -64.99 -5.42 -5.51
C GLN A 48 -66.22 -4.97 -4.71
N VAL A 49 -66.36 -3.66 -4.49
CA VAL A 49 -67.65 -2.99 -4.17
C VAL A 49 -67.84 -1.79 -5.12
N VAL A 50 -69.05 -1.71 -5.69
CA VAL A 50 -69.54 -0.76 -6.69
C VAL A 50 -70.46 0.29 -6.04
N SER A 51 -70.42 1.54 -6.51
CA SER A 51 -71.48 2.56 -6.42
C SER A 51 -71.29 3.50 -7.64
N LEU A 52 -72.11 3.59 -8.70
CA LEU A 52 -73.54 3.86 -8.96
C LEU A 52 -73.92 5.37 -9.02
N PHE A 53 -74.12 5.87 -10.26
CA PHE A 53 -74.69 7.17 -10.72
C PHE A 53 -73.82 8.44 -10.55
N GLY A 54 -73.70 9.40 -11.48
CA GLY A 54 -74.30 9.70 -12.78
C GLY A 54 -73.72 11.04 -13.32
N PHE A 55 -73.83 11.26 -14.63
CA PHE A 55 -73.14 12.25 -15.48
C PHE A 55 -73.26 13.75 -15.10
N LYS A 56 -72.14 14.50 -15.25
CA LYS A 56 -72.14 15.83 -15.90
C LYS A 56 -70.75 16.23 -16.43
N LYS A 57 -70.64 16.41 -17.75
CA LYS A 57 -69.49 16.97 -18.48
C LYS A 57 -69.21 18.40 -18.02
N LYS A 58 -67.95 18.73 -17.70
CA LYS A 58 -67.42 20.11 -17.75
C LYS A 58 -66.00 20.06 -18.31
N ALA A 59 -65.71 21.03 -19.18
CA ALA A 59 -64.61 21.05 -20.16
C ALA A 59 -63.20 21.07 -19.54
N ALA A 60 -62.25 20.58 -20.34
CA ALA A 60 -60.83 20.46 -20.05
C ALA A 60 -60.13 21.80 -19.80
N ALA A 61 -59.28 21.83 -18.77
CA ALA A 61 -58.22 22.83 -18.59
C ALA A 61 -56.92 22.31 -19.22
N PRO A 62 -56.08 23.16 -19.84
CA PRO A 62 -54.88 22.73 -20.53
C PRO A 62 -53.80 22.20 -19.56
N PRO A 63 -52.96 21.24 -19.99
CA PRO A 63 -51.91 20.69 -19.14
C PRO A 63 -50.83 21.73 -18.81
N PRO A 64 -50.22 21.67 -17.60
CA PRO A 64 -49.12 22.56 -17.23
C PRO A 64 -47.89 22.34 -18.12
N PRO A 65 -47.08 23.39 -18.38
CA PRO A 65 -45.96 23.31 -19.31
C PRO A 65 -44.91 22.31 -18.85
N SER A 66 -44.41 21.53 -19.82
CA SER A 66 -43.33 20.56 -19.67
C SER A 66 -42.12 21.18 -18.96
N LYS A 67 -41.67 20.55 -17.87
CA LYS A 67 -40.38 20.85 -17.23
C LYS A 67 -39.28 20.86 -18.30
N PRO A 68 -38.40 21.87 -18.33
CA PRO A 68 -37.25 21.86 -19.23
C PRO A 68 -36.43 20.59 -18.96
N LYS A 69 -36.06 19.89 -20.03
CA LYS A 69 -35.07 18.80 -19.98
C LYS A 69 -33.88 19.27 -19.16
N ALA A 70 -33.46 18.45 -18.20
CA ALA A 70 -32.24 18.65 -17.45
C ALA A 70 -31.12 18.99 -18.45
N LYS A 71 -30.62 20.22 -18.34
CA LYS A 71 -29.42 20.67 -19.05
C LYS A 71 -28.34 19.65 -18.67
N ALA A 72 -27.75 18.97 -19.66
CA ALA A 72 -26.60 18.12 -19.43
C ALA A 72 -25.61 18.91 -18.56
N ALA A 73 -25.28 18.37 -17.39
CA ALA A 73 -24.30 18.97 -16.51
C ALA A 73 -23.04 19.20 -17.35
N ALA A 74 -22.54 20.44 -17.36
CA ALA A 74 -21.23 20.71 -17.93
C ALA A 74 -20.25 19.76 -17.23
N ALA A 75 -19.54 18.93 -18.00
CA ALA A 75 -18.61 17.97 -17.44
C ALA A 75 -17.59 18.74 -16.59
N ASN A 76 -17.47 18.35 -15.32
CA ASN A 76 -16.42 18.91 -14.47
C ASN A 76 -15.08 18.47 -15.09
N PRO A 77 -14.07 19.35 -15.17
CA PRO A 77 -12.75 18.99 -15.72
C PRO A 77 -12.15 17.77 -14.99
N ALA A 78 -12.51 17.59 -13.72
CA ALA A 78 -12.19 16.42 -12.92
C ALA A 78 -12.77 15.10 -13.47
N SER A 79 -14.04 15.10 -13.89
CA SER A 79 -14.70 13.90 -14.41
C SER A 79 -14.13 13.46 -15.76
N GLU A 80 -13.68 14.41 -16.59
CA GLU A 80 -13.02 14.10 -17.86
C GLU A 80 -11.63 13.50 -17.65
N GLU A 81 -10.87 14.01 -16.68
CA GLU A 81 -9.59 13.39 -16.30
C GLU A 81 -9.79 12.00 -15.68
N LEU A 82 -10.84 11.82 -14.88
CA LEU A 82 -11.13 10.56 -14.21
C LEU A 82 -11.48 9.45 -15.20
N ALA A 83 -12.20 9.78 -16.27
CA ALA A 83 -12.52 8.86 -17.36
C ALA A 83 -11.27 8.27 -18.06
N LYS A 84 -10.11 8.93 -17.98
CA LYS A 84 -8.85 8.40 -18.52
C LYS A 84 -8.25 7.28 -17.67
N TRP A 85 -8.60 7.24 -16.38
CA TRP A 85 -7.94 6.36 -15.41
C TRP A 85 -8.84 5.21 -14.92
N TYR A 86 -10.16 5.34 -15.08
CA TYR A 86 -11.13 4.37 -14.62
C TYR A 86 -11.99 3.83 -15.76
N GLY A 87 -12.53 2.63 -15.56
CA GLY A 87 -13.45 1.97 -16.49
C GLY A 87 -12.75 1.27 -17.69
N PRO A 88 -13.54 0.83 -18.68
CA PRO A 88 -13.04 0.05 -19.81
C PRO A 88 -12.06 0.82 -20.70
N ASP A 89 -12.30 2.13 -20.88
CA ASP A 89 -11.52 3.01 -21.77
C ASP A 89 -10.29 3.63 -21.10
N ARG A 90 -9.92 3.16 -19.90
CA ARG A 90 -8.74 3.63 -19.18
C ARG A 90 -7.44 3.45 -19.97
N ARG A 91 -6.39 4.14 -19.54
CA ARG A 91 -5.02 3.94 -20.06
C ARG A 91 -4.54 2.50 -19.81
N ILE A 92 -3.82 1.93 -20.78
CA ILE A 92 -3.20 0.60 -20.70
C ILE A 92 -1.68 0.74 -20.87
N PHE A 93 -0.92 -0.21 -20.32
CA PHE A 93 0.55 -0.25 -20.42
C PHE A 93 1.08 -0.40 -21.85
N LEU A 94 0.30 -1.01 -22.76
CA LEU A 94 0.57 -1.09 -24.19
C LEU A 94 -0.43 -0.22 -24.98
N PRO A 95 0.03 0.41 -26.07
CA PRO A 95 -0.85 1.21 -26.92
C PRO A 95 -1.80 0.33 -27.73
N GLU A 96 -2.84 0.96 -28.26
CA GLU A 96 -3.79 0.32 -29.18
C GLU A 96 -3.06 -0.28 -30.39
N GLY A 97 -3.45 -1.50 -30.77
CA GLY A 97 -2.81 -2.29 -31.82
C GLY A 97 -1.76 -3.29 -31.34
N LEU A 98 -1.23 -3.15 -30.13
CA LEU A 98 -0.33 -4.15 -29.51
C LEU A 98 -1.06 -5.06 -28.51
N LEU A 99 -2.12 -4.57 -27.88
CA LEU A 99 -2.95 -5.32 -26.94
C LEU A 99 -4.42 -5.02 -27.24
N ASP A 100 -5.24 -6.06 -27.44
CA ASP A 100 -6.68 -5.89 -27.54
C ASP A 100 -7.29 -5.83 -26.13
N ARG A 101 -8.39 -5.08 -25.97
CA ARG A 101 -9.10 -4.95 -24.70
C ARG A 101 -9.65 -6.29 -24.22
N ALA A 102 -9.93 -7.21 -25.14
CA ALA A 102 -10.36 -8.57 -24.86
C ALA A 102 -9.26 -9.45 -24.21
N ASP A 103 -7.98 -9.11 -24.41
CA ASP A 103 -6.84 -9.86 -23.85
C ASP A 103 -6.52 -9.44 -22.41
N ILE A 104 -7.17 -8.40 -21.89
CA ILE A 104 -6.98 -7.92 -20.52
C ILE A 104 -7.64 -8.90 -19.56
N PRO A 105 -6.95 -9.32 -18.48
CA PRO A 105 -7.56 -10.18 -17.48
C PRO A 105 -8.83 -9.56 -16.88
N GLU A 106 -9.89 -10.35 -16.76
CA GLU A 106 -11.23 -9.88 -16.34
C GLU A 106 -11.25 -9.21 -14.95
N TYR A 107 -10.34 -9.60 -14.06
CA TYR A 107 -10.20 -9.01 -12.73
C TYR A 107 -9.52 -7.63 -12.73
N LEU A 108 -8.96 -7.20 -13.87
CA LEU A 108 -8.43 -5.85 -14.09
C LEU A 108 -9.45 -5.05 -14.90
N ASN A 109 -10.49 -4.60 -14.22
CA ASN A 109 -11.68 -3.98 -14.81
C ASN A 109 -11.65 -2.43 -14.84
N GLY A 110 -10.61 -1.80 -14.28
CA GLY A 110 -10.51 -0.34 -14.20
C GLY A 110 -11.23 0.28 -13.02
N GLU A 111 -11.58 -0.48 -11.98
CA GLU A 111 -12.13 0.06 -10.73
C GLU A 111 -11.03 0.51 -9.76
N VAL A 112 -9.85 -0.11 -9.84
CA VAL A 112 -8.70 0.20 -8.98
C VAL A 112 -7.91 1.40 -9.52
N PRO A 113 -7.49 2.36 -8.66
CA PRO A 113 -6.65 3.46 -9.08
C PRO A 113 -5.33 2.96 -9.69
N GLY A 114 -5.01 3.44 -10.88
CA GLY A 114 -3.77 3.08 -11.57
C GLY A 114 -3.80 1.69 -12.20
N ASP A 115 -4.97 1.11 -12.45
CA ASP A 115 -5.09 -0.10 -13.26
C ASP A 115 -4.73 0.17 -14.73
N TYR A 116 -3.66 -0.46 -15.21
CA TYR A 116 -3.24 -0.41 -16.62
C TYR A 116 -3.39 -1.74 -17.35
N GLY A 117 -4.04 -2.75 -16.74
CA GLY A 117 -4.14 -4.10 -17.30
C GLY A 117 -2.83 -4.90 -17.25
N TYR A 118 -1.87 -4.48 -16.42
CA TYR A 118 -0.55 -5.11 -16.34
C TYR A 118 -0.50 -6.23 -15.28
N ASP A 119 -0.64 -7.48 -15.72
CA ASP A 119 -0.34 -8.67 -14.92
C ASP A 119 0.12 -9.83 -15.82
N PRO A 120 1.35 -9.76 -16.38
CA PRO A 120 1.83 -10.79 -17.32
C PRO A 120 2.03 -12.16 -16.66
N PHE A 121 2.19 -12.22 -15.33
CA PHE A 121 2.43 -13.45 -14.58
C PHE A 121 1.16 -14.02 -13.94
N GLY A 122 0.06 -13.29 -13.95
CA GLY A 122 -1.23 -13.73 -13.43
C GLY A 122 -1.24 -13.96 -11.91
N LEU A 123 -0.46 -13.17 -11.16
CA LEU A 123 -0.30 -13.37 -9.71
C LEU A 123 -1.58 -13.03 -8.95
N SER A 124 -2.38 -12.09 -9.48
CA SER A 124 -3.52 -11.50 -8.77
C SER A 124 -4.87 -12.07 -9.18
N LYS A 125 -4.91 -13.25 -9.82
CA LYS A 125 -6.14 -13.89 -10.31
C LYS A 125 -7.21 -14.15 -9.24
N LYS A 126 -6.80 -14.41 -8.00
CA LYS A 126 -7.73 -14.67 -6.89
C LYS A 126 -8.09 -13.34 -6.23
N PRO A 127 -9.37 -13.05 -5.94
CA PRO A 127 -9.79 -11.77 -5.36
C PRO A 127 -9.11 -11.49 -4.01
N GLU A 128 -8.97 -12.51 -3.15
CA GLU A 128 -8.26 -12.34 -1.86
C GLU A 128 -6.78 -11.97 -2.04
N ASN A 129 -6.13 -12.48 -3.09
CA ASN A 129 -4.75 -12.14 -3.40
C ASN A 129 -4.66 -10.75 -4.03
N PHE A 130 -5.65 -10.37 -4.82
CA PHE A 130 -5.71 -9.09 -5.49
C PHE A 130 -5.69 -7.93 -4.48
N ASP A 131 -6.60 -7.94 -3.50
CA ASP A 131 -6.67 -6.90 -2.46
C ASP A 131 -5.38 -6.85 -1.63
N LYS A 132 -4.80 -8.02 -1.36
CA LYS A 132 -3.55 -8.16 -0.62
C LYS A 132 -2.36 -7.60 -1.40
N TYR A 133 -2.26 -7.88 -2.70
CA TYR A 133 -1.19 -7.34 -3.55
C TYR A 133 -1.35 -5.84 -3.78
N GLN A 134 -2.58 -5.34 -3.91
CA GLN A 134 -2.85 -3.91 -3.94
C GLN A 134 -2.38 -3.24 -2.64
N ALA A 135 -2.68 -3.83 -1.49
CA ALA A 135 -2.20 -3.35 -0.20
C ALA A 135 -0.67 -3.34 -0.12
N TYR A 136 -0.01 -4.41 -0.56
CA TYR A 136 1.46 -4.46 -0.62
C TYR A 136 2.02 -3.39 -1.54
N GLU A 137 1.44 -3.22 -2.73
CA GLU A 137 1.89 -2.21 -3.67
C GLU A 137 1.80 -0.81 -3.07
N LEU A 138 0.66 -0.45 -2.46
CA LEU A 138 0.46 0.87 -1.88
C LEU A 138 1.42 1.15 -0.70
N ILE A 139 1.63 0.17 0.17
CA ILE A 139 2.54 0.33 1.31
C ILE A 139 4.00 0.45 0.84
N HIS A 140 4.45 -0.41 -0.07
CA HIS A 140 5.80 -0.29 -0.64
C HIS A 140 5.99 1.02 -1.41
N ALA A 141 4.96 1.47 -2.14
CA ALA A 141 4.95 2.77 -2.82
C ALA A 141 5.17 3.93 -1.84
N ARG A 142 4.44 3.97 -0.72
CA ARG A 142 4.57 5.02 0.29
C ARG A 142 5.95 5.03 0.93
N TRP A 143 6.46 3.86 1.33
CA TRP A 143 7.82 3.73 1.86
C TRP A 143 8.89 4.11 0.83
N ALA A 144 8.71 3.74 -0.44
CA ALA A 144 9.62 4.11 -1.51
C ALA A 144 9.62 5.61 -1.79
N MET A 145 8.48 6.30 -1.72
CA MET A 145 8.44 7.76 -1.84
C MET A 145 9.24 8.44 -0.73
N LEU A 146 9.07 7.99 0.51
CA LEU A 146 9.85 8.50 1.65
C LEU A 146 11.34 8.18 1.51
N GLY A 147 11.67 6.94 1.12
CA GLY A 147 13.04 6.49 0.89
C GLY A 147 13.74 7.26 -0.22
N ALA A 148 13.09 7.44 -1.37
CA ALA A 148 13.65 8.16 -2.50
C ALA A 148 13.94 9.64 -2.15
N ALA A 149 13.01 10.30 -1.48
CA ALA A 149 13.23 11.65 -0.97
C ALA A 149 14.37 11.68 0.06
N GLY A 150 14.39 10.75 1.03
CA GLY A 150 15.41 10.64 2.06
C GLY A 150 16.81 10.29 1.53
N PHE A 151 16.92 9.66 0.36
CA PHE A 151 18.21 9.36 -0.28
C PHE A 151 18.73 10.55 -1.09
N ILE A 152 17.86 11.20 -1.86
CA ILE A 152 18.24 12.31 -2.74
C ILE A 152 18.53 13.58 -1.95
N ILE A 153 17.65 13.94 -1.00
CA ILE A 153 17.65 15.27 -0.39
C ILE A 153 18.94 15.55 0.41
N PRO A 154 19.40 14.67 1.32
CA PRO A 154 20.63 14.91 2.09
C PRO A 154 21.86 14.98 1.18
N GLU A 155 21.95 14.11 0.18
CA GLU A 155 23.06 14.09 -0.77
C GLU A 155 23.10 15.38 -1.61
N ALA A 156 21.94 15.83 -2.11
CA ALA A 156 21.81 17.08 -2.84
C ALA A 156 22.23 18.29 -2.01
N PHE A 157 21.76 18.37 -0.76
CA PHE A 157 22.15 19.46 0.13
C PHE A 157 23.64 19.46 0.43
N ASN A 158 24.24 18.29 0.66
CA ASN A 158 25.68 18.17 0.88
C ASN A 158 26.49 18.62 -0.35
N LYS A 159 26.01 18.34 -1.56
CA LYS A 159 26.64 18.77 -2.82
C LYS A 159 26.51 20.28 -3.07
N PHE A 160 25.39 20.90 -2.68
CA PHE A 160 25.09 22.32 -2.94
C PHE A 160 25.31 23.25 -1.74
N GLY A 161 26.07 22.81 -0.73
CA GLY A 161 26.64 23.69 0.30
C GLY A 161 25.94 23.70 1.65
N ALA A 162 24.90 22.88 1.87
CA ALA A 162 24.33 22.65 3.19
C ALA A 162 24.98 21.40 3.83
N TYR A 163 25.43 21.51 5.08
CA TYR A 163 26.08 20.40 5.76
C TYR A 163 25.05 19.40 6.32
N CYS A 164 24.90 18.26 5.65
CA CYS A 164 24.05 17.14 6.08
C CYS A 164 24.85 15.98 6.69
N GLY A 165 26.10 16.24 7.09
CA GLY A 165 27.02 15.26 7.64
C GLY A 165 28.19 14.94 6.70
N PRO A 166 29.23 14.28 7.24
CA PRO A 166 30.48 14.04 6.51
C PRO A 166 30.32 13.11 5.30
N GLU A 167 29.35 12.18 5.35
CA GLU A 167 28.99 11.30 4.23
C GLU A 167 27.47 11.16 4.14
N ALA A 168 26.77 12.19 3.66
CA ALA A 168 25.32 12.18 3.43
C ALA A 168 24.91 11.31 2.22
N VAL A 169 25.49 10.12 2.11
CA VAL A 169 25.25 9.13 1.05
C VAL A 169 24.52 7.95 1.69
N TRP A 170 23.31 7.67 1.21
CA TRP A 170 22.36 6.79 1.90
C TRP A 170 22.91 5.40 2.31
N PHE A 171 23.80 4.80 1.50
CA PHE A 171 24.38 3.48 1.77
C PHE A 171 25.60 3.51 2.71
N LYS A 172 26.16 4.69 3.01
CA LYS A 172 27.26 4.88 3.97
C LYS A 172 26.78 5.41 5.32
N THR A 173 25.64 6.09 5.36
CA THR A 173 25.09 6.74 6.57
C THR A 173 24.99 5.80 7.77
N GLY A 174 24.67 4.52 7.57
CA GLY A 174 24.58 3.55 8.67
C GLY A 174 25.91 3.28 9.38
N ALA A 175 27.02 3.28 8.64
CA ALA A 175 28.36 3.05 9.21
C ALA A 175 28.81 4.22 10.10
N LEU A 176 28.43 5.47 9.75
CA LEU A 176 28.79 6.66 10.54
C LEU A 176 28.33 6.56 12.00
N LEU A 177 27.18 5.94 12.27
CA LEU A 177 26.63 5.80 13.62
C LEU A 177 27.28 4.65 14.41
N LEU A 178 27.85 3.67 13.70
CA LEU A 178 28.60 2.55 14.29
C LEU A 178 30.00 2.98 14.72
N ASP A 179 30.66 3.82 13.92
CA ASP A 179 32.05 4.25 14.13
C ASP A 179 32.20 5.33 15.22
N GLY A 180 31.13 5.61 15.97
CA GLY A 180 31.10 6.63 17.03
C GLY A 180 30.89 8.07 16.51
N GLY A 181 30.56 8.22 15.22
CA GLY A 181 30.16 9.50 14.65
C GLY A 181 28.80 9.97 15.14
N THR A 182 28.48 11.22 14.85
CA THR A 182 27.14 11.80 15.10
C THR A 182 26.47 12.12 13.78
N LEU A 183 25.17 11.83 13.69
CA LEU A 183 24.38 12.25 12.54
C LEU A 183 24.18 13.77 12.62
N SER A 184 24.37 14.46 11.51
CA SER A 184 24.10 15.89 11.40
C SER A 184 23.00 16.10 10.38
N TYR A 185 22.04 16.96 10.69
CA TYR A 185 20.96 17.31 9.78
C TYR A 185 20.89 18.83 9.67
N PHE A 186 21.24 19.37 8.49
CA PHE A 186 21.34 20.82 8.24
C PHE A 186 22.20 21.57 9.28
N GLY A 187 23.37 21.03 9.60
CA GLY A 187 24.28 21.63 10.59
C GLY A 187 23.88 21.44 12.05
N ALA A 188 22.71 20.85 12.34
CA ALA A 188 22.32 20.47 13.70
C ALA A 188 22.75 19.03 13.99
N SER A 189 23.60 18.84 15.00
CA SER A 189 24.00 17.50 15.46
C SER A 189 22.86 16.80 16.20
N ILE A 190 22.48 15.63 15.72
CA ILE A 190 21.53 14.72 16.34
C ILE A 190 22.33 13.81 17.29
N HIS A 191 22.24 14.12 18.59
CA HIS A 191 22.99 13.41 19.64
C HIS A 191 22.25 12.14 20.08
N ILE A 192 22.08 11.19 19.15
CA ILE A 192 21.44 9.91 19.41
C ILE A 192 22.47 8.81 19.10
N ASN A 193 22.65 7.87 20.03
CA ASN A 193 23.51 6.70 19.79
C ASN A 193 22.72 5.58 19.08
N LEU A 194 23.41 4.59 18.52
CA LEU A 194 22.76 3.49 17.79
C LEU A 194 21.68 2.78 18.62
N ILE A 195 21.94 2.53 19.91
CA ILE A 195 20.97 1.84 20.78
C ILE A 195 19.67 2.63 20.89
N ALA A 196 19.77 3.94 21.16
CA ALA A 196 18.61 4.81 21.26
C ALA A 196 17.87 4.94 19.93
N ALA A 197 18.59 5.01 18.80
CA ALA A 197 17.99 5.05 17.47
C ALA A 197 17.18 3.77 17.18
N VAL A 198 17.78 2.60 17.39
CA VAL A 198 17.11 1.30 17.19
C VAL A 198 15.89 1.15 18.09
N VAL A 199 16.01 1.51 19.37
CA VAL A 199 14.87 1.44 20.31
C VAL A 199 13.75 2.38 19.88
N ALA A 200 14.07 3.61 19.48
CA ALA A 200 13.08 4.57 19.00
C ALA A 200 12.37 4.06 17.73
N GLU A 201 13.12 3.53 16.76
CA GLU A 201 12.55 2.99 15.52
C GLU A 201 11.63 1.79 15.78
N VAL A 202 12.08 0.81 16.55
CA VAL A 202 11.28 -0.39 16.85
C VAL A 202 10.00 -0.02 17.60
N ILE A 203 10.08 0.87 18.59
CA ILE A 203 8.90 1.25 19.38
C ILE A 203 7.95 2.12 18.56
N LEU A 204 8.45 3.16 17.88
CA LEU A 204 7.59 4.12 17.21
C LEU A 204 7.03 3.56 15.90
N VAL A 205 7.87 2.98 15.04
CA VAL A 205 7.42 2.42 13.75
C VAL A 205 6.69 1.10 13.99
N GLY A 206 7.21 0.23 14.86
CA GLY A 206 6.53 -1.01 15.22
C GLY A 206 5.19 -0.76 15.92
N GLY A 207 5.13 0.25 16.79
CA GLY A 207 3.89 0.73 17.39
C GLY A 207 2.91 1.25 16.35
N ALA A 208 3.36 2.08 15.40
CA ALA A 208 2.51 2.59 14.32
C ALA A 208 1.95 1.45 13.43
N GLU A 209 2.76 0.46 13.08
CA GLU A 209 2.32 -0.73 12.34
C GLU A 209 1.33 -1.58 13.14
N TYR A 210 1.53 -1.71 14.46
CA TYR A 210 0.59 -2.39 15.35
C TYR A 210 -0.77 -1.66 15.40
N TYR A 211 -0.76 -0.33 15.55
CA TYR A 211 -1.98 0.48 15.51
C TYR A 211 -2.72 0.36 14.17
N ARG A 212 -1.98 0.33 13.06
CA ARG A 212 -2.53 0.09 11.72
C ARG A 212 -3.13 -1.31 11.59
N ALA A 213 -2.46 -2.33 12.10
CA ALA A 213 -2.90 -3.72 12.02
C ALA A 213 -4.14 -4.01 12.89
N THR A 214 -4.18 -3.44 14.10
CA THR A 214 -5.31 -3.57 15.03
C THR A 214 -6.51 -2.70 14.65
N ASN A 215 -6.33 -1.77 13.71
CA ASN A 215 -7.32 -0.77 13.34
C ASN A 215 -7.84 0.00 14.56
N GLY A 216 -6.96 0.44 15.46
CA GLY A 216 -7.34 1.03 16.75
C GLY A 216 -8.16 2.33 16.70
N LEU A 217 -8.43 2.86 15.51
CA LEU A 217 -9.27 4.03 15.24
C LEU A 217 -10.52 3.70 14.40
N ASP A 218 -10.80 2.41 14.16
CA ASP A 218 -11.97 1.90 13.45
C ASP A 218 -12.21 2.56 12.08
N PHE A 219 -11.17 2.65 11.25
CA PHE A 219 -11.30 3.17 9.89
C PHE A 219 -12.03 2.18 8.97
N GLU A 220 -12.90 2.69 8.10
CA GLU A 220 -13.61 1.91 7.07
C GLU A 220 -12.67 1.44 5.95
N ASP A 221 -11.87 2.36 5.39
CA ASP A 221 -10.84 2.05 4.39
C ASP A 221 -9.48 1.95 5.08
N LYS A 222 -8.95 0.71 5.20
CA LYS A 222 -7.64 0.45 5.82
C LYS A 222 -6.47 0.99 5.01
N LEU A 223 -6.62 1.16 3.69
CA LEU A 223 -5.57 1.63 2.80
C LEU A 223 -5.55 3.16 2.71
N HIS A 224 -6.70 3.79 2.77
CA HIS A 224 -6.86 5.25 2.80
C HIS A 224 -7.71 5.68 4.00
N PRO A 225 -7.15 5.71 5.22
CA PRO A 225 -7.90 5.91 6.47
C PRO A 225 -8.58 7.28 6.60
N GLY A 226 -8.15 8.29 5.83
CA GLY A 226 -8.76 9.63 5.86
C GLY A 226 -8.80 10.25 7.25
N GLY A 227 -9.86 11.01 7.54
CA GLY A 227 -10.12 11.57 8.87
C GLY A 227 -8.96 12.46 9.37
N PRO A 228 -8.32 12.14 10.52
CA PRO A 228 -7.21 12.93 11.05
C PRO A 228 -6.01 13.07 10.12
N PHE A 229 -5.87 12.15 9.14
CA PHE A 229 -4.77 12.15 8.18
C PHE A 229 -5.00 13.06 6.96
N ASP A 230 -6.18 13.71 6.87
CA ASP A 230 -6.46 14.75 5.88
C ASP A 230 -6.77 16.10 6.57
N PRO A 231 -5.77 16.75 7.19
CA PRO A 231 -5.97 18.03 7.88
C PRO A 231 -6.35 19.18 6.92
N LEU A 232 -6.02 19.05 5.64
CA LEU A 232 -6.29 20.05 4.61
C LEU A 232 -7.65 19.83 3.90
N GLY A 233 -8.31 18.70 4.16
CA GLY A 233 -9.62 18.39 3.60
C GLY A 233 -9.60 18.19 2.08
N LEU A 234 -8.53 17.60 1.54
CA LEU A 234 -8.35 17.34 0.11
C LEU A 234 -9.23 16.19 -0.40
N ALA A 235 -9.75 15.34 0.49
CA ALA A 235 -10.54 14.15 0.15
C ALA A 235 -12.07 14.36 0.20
N LYS A 236 -12.55 15.62 0.27
CA LYS A 236 -13.99 15.92 0.40
C LYS A 236 -14.82 15.56 -0.83
N ASP A 237 -14.26 15.74 -2.02
CA ASP A 237 -14.92 15.41 -3.29
C ASP A 237 -14.46 14.02 -3.73
N PRO A 238 -15.36 13.04 -3.92
CA PRO A 238 -14.99 11.68 -4.32
C PRO A 238 -14.23 11.62 -5.64
N ASP A 239 -14.54 12.51 -6.59
CA ASP A 239 -13.86 12.52 -7.89
C ASP A 239 -12.42 13.04 -7.77
N GLN A 240 -12.22 14.09 -6.97
CA GLN A 240 -10.87 14.57 -6.64
C GLN A 240 -10.08 13.53 -5.86
N PHE A 241 -10.72 12.87 -4.90
CA PHE A 241 -10.08 11.86 -4.08
C PHE A 241 -9.61 10.67 -4.92
N ALA A 242 -10.44 10.18 -5.85
CA ALA A 242 -10.08 9.14 -6.80
C ALA A 242 -8.88 9.56 -7.67
N LEU A 243 -8.89 10.79 -8.21
CA LEU A 243 -7.75 11.32 -8.98
C LEU A 243 -6.47 11.43 -8.14
N LEU A 244 -6.58 11.85 -6.87
CA LEU A 244 -5.44 11.93 -5.95
C LEU A 244 -4.88 10.55 -5.62
N LYS A 245 -5.73 9.52 -5.46
CA LYS A 245 -5.29 8.11 -5.32
C LYS A 245 -4.50 7.65 -6.54
N VAL A 246 -4.96 7.98 -7.75
CA VAL A 246 -4.24 7.67 -9.00
C VAL A 246 -2.87 8.38 -9.03
N LYS A 247 -2.81 9.65 -8.60
CA LYS A 247 -1.54 10.39 -8.53
C LYS A 247 -0.60 9.81 -7.47
N GLU A 248 -1.13 9.41 -6.32
CA GLU A 248 -0.38 8.77 -5.23
C GLU A 248 0.29 7.49 -5.73
N ILE A 249 -0.47 6.55 -6.30
CA ILE A 249 0.08 5.27 -6.76
C ILE A 249 1.06 5.45 -7.93
N LYS A 250 0.84 6.43 -8.82
CA LYS A 250 1.77 6.71 -9.93
C LYS A 250 3.10 7.26 -9.43
N ASN A 251 3.09 8.22 -8.51
CA ASN A 251 4.31 8.70 -7.87
C ASN A 251 4.98 7.58 -7.05
N GLY A 252 4.18 6.76 -6.39
CA GLY A 252 4.61 5.56 -5.67
C GLY A 252 5.35 4.55 -6.54
N ARG A 253 4.79 4.17 -7.69
CA ARG A 253 5.42 3.28 -8.67
C ARG A 253 6.71 3.86 -9.23
N LEU A 254 6.71 5.15 -9.57
CA LEU A 254 7.91 5.85 -10.00
C LEU A 254 8.98 5.80 -8.90
N ALA A 255 8.61 6.03 -7.64
CA ALA A 255 9.54 5.97 -6.51
C ALA A 255 10.09 4.55 -6.30
N MET A 256 9.25 3.51 -6.37
CA MET A 256 9.72 2.11 -6.29
C MET A 256 10.72 1.78 -7.41
N PHE A 257 10.42 2.21 -8.64
CA PHE A 257 11.33 2.06 -9.77
C PHE A 257 12.66 2.81 -9.54
N SER A 258 12.59 4.05 -9.07
CA SER A 258 13.78 4.85 -8.74
C SER A 258 14.60 4.22 -7.62
N MET A 259 13.98 3.68 -6.56
CA MET A 259 14.68 3.00 -5.47
C MET A 259 15.45 1.77 -5.97
N LEU A 260 14.84 0.97 -6.85
CA LEU A 260 15.55 -0.14 -7.52
C LEU A 260 16.74 0.38 -8.33
N GLY A 261 16.55 1.46 -9.09
CA GLY A 261 17.62 2.14 -9.82
C GLY A 261 18.75 2.61 -8.89
N PHE A 262 18.42 3.21 -7.75
CA PHE A 262 19.39 3.68 -6.75
C PHE A 262 20.19 2.53 -6.16
N PHE A 263 19.55 1.41 -5.83
CA PHE A 263 20.24 0.22 -5.33
C PHE A 263 21.24 -0.34 -6.34
N VAL A 264 20.79 -0.52 -7.59
CA VAL A 264 21.63 -1.10 -8.65
C VAL A 264 22.78 -0.16 -9.02
N GLN A 265 22.50 1.11 -9.29
CA GLN A 265 23.52 2.04 -9.73
C GLN A 265 24.53 2.34 -8.62
N ALA A 266 24.10 2.46 -7.35
CA ALA A 266 25.03 2.70 -6.24
C ALA A 266 25.96 1.51 -6.04
N TYR A 267 25.45 0.28 -6.21
CA TYR A 267 26.28 -0.92 -6.16
C TYR A 267 27.32 -0.97 -7.28
N VAL A 268 26.95 -0.56 -8.50
CA VAL A 268 27.85 -0.58 -9.66
C VAL A 268 28.86 0.57 -9.65
N THR A 269 28.42 1.78 -9.30
CA THR A 269 29.22 3.02 -9.38
C THR A 269 29.98 3.32 -8.10
N GLY A 270 29.51 2.85 -6.95
CA GLY A 270 30.02 3.26 -5.64
C GLY A 270 29.63 4.68 -5.24
N GLU A 271 28.72 5.33 -5.98
CA GLU A 271 28.30 6.72 -5.80
C GLU A 271 26.79 6.82 -5.52
N GLY A 272 26.38 7.91 -4.86
CA GLY A 272 24.97 8.19 -4.63
C GLY A 272 24.25 8.64 -5.91
N PRO A 273 22.89 8.65 -5.90
CA PRO A 273 22.11 9.09 -7.05
C PRO A 273 22.38 10.54 -7.49
N VAL A 274 22.70 11.45 -6.57
CA VAL A 274 22.93 12.86 -6.94
C VAL A 274 24.30 13.05 -7.56
N GLU A 275 25.32 12.35 -7.05
CA GLU A 275 26.64 12.37 -7.66
C GLU A 275 26.61 11.74 -9.06
N ASN A 276 25.97 10.57 -9.22
CA ASN A 276 25.76 9.94 -10.52
C ASN A 276 25.05 10.87 -11.51
N LEU A 277 24.02 11.58 -11.05
CA LEU A 277 23.32 12.57 -11.88
C LEU A 277 24.24 13.72 -12.29
N ALA A 278 25.02 14.28 -11.36
CA ALA A 278 25.92 15.37 -11.66
C ALA A 278 27.06 14.96 -12.61
N ALA A 279 27.64 13.77 -12.41
CA ALA A 279 28.65 13.20 -13.29
C ALA A 279 28.09 13.01 -14.71
N HIS A 280 26.91 12.42 -14.84
CA HIS A 280 26.24 12.23 -16.13
C HIS A 280 25.87 13.56 -16.80
N LEU A 281 25.38 14.55 -16.06
CA LEU A 281 25.06 15.87 -16.61
C LEU A 281 26.30 16.66 -17.06
N SER A 282 27.44 16.45 -16.41
CA SER A 282 28.70 17.12 -16.78
C SER A 282 29.30 16.58 -18.09
N ASP A 283 29.23 15.26 -18.29
CA ASP A 283 29.63 14.61 -19.54
C ASP A 283 28.76 13.36 -19.81
N PRO A 284 27.64 13.50 -20.54
CA PRO A 284 26.73 12.39 -20.78
C PRO A 284 27.35 11.23 -21.57
N PHE A 285 28.33 11.53 -22.41
CA PHE A 285 28.97 10.52 -23.27
C PHE A 285 30.17 9.86 -22.58
N GLY A 286 30.89 10.60 -21.73
CA GLY A 286 32.01 10.09 -20.93
C GLY A 286 31.59 9.41 -19.63
N ASN A 287 30.47 9.80 -19.02
CA ASN A 287 29.99 9.28 -17.73
C ASN A 287 28.62 8.64 -17.87
N ASN A 288 28.57 7.38 -18.27
CA ASN A 288 27.35 6.59 -18.38
C ASN A 288 27.62 5.13 -18.01
N LEU A 289 26.58 4.30 -18.05
CA LEU A 289 26.68 2.88 -17.67
C LEU A 289 27.80 2.14 -18.42
N LEU A 290 27.95 2.38 -19.74
CA LEU A 290 28.93 1.67 -20.55
C LEU A 290 30.36 2.08 -20.18
N THR A 291 30.58 3.36 -19.90
CA THR A 291 31.91 3.86 -19.53
C THR A 291 32.30 3.47 -18.11
N VAL A 292 31.34 3.40 -17.18
CA VAL A 292 31.57 2.85 -15.83
C VAL A 292 31.95 1.37 -15.89
N LEU A 293 31.20 0.57 -16.65
CA LEU A 293 31.50 -0.86 -16.80
C LEU A 293 32.82 -1.11 -17.55
N GLY A 294 33.10 -0.34 -18.60
CA GLY A 294 34.32 -0.45 -19.40
C GLY A 294 35.57 0.06 -18.69
N GLY A 295 35.47 1.17 -17.94
CA GLY A 295 36.57 1.75 -17.18
C GLY A 295 36.93 0.98 -15.90
N SER A 296 35.98 0.24 -15.32
CA SER A 296 36.23 -0.62 -14.15
C SER A 296 37.10 -1.85 -14.46
N LEU A 297 37.25 -2.23 -15.73
CA LEU A 297 38.17 -3.32 -16.11
C LEU A 297 39.65 -2.95 -15.97
N GLU A 298 40.00 -1.66 -16.04
CA GLU A 298 41.37 -1.18 -15.78
C GLU A 298 41.60 -0.81 -14.30
N ARG A 299 40.53 -0.64 -13.52
CA ARG A 299 40.58 -0.30 -12.10
C ARG A 299 40.00 -1.44 -11.27
N ALA A 300 40.83 -2.47 -11.05
CA ALA A 300 40.50 -3.54 -10.10
C ALA A 300 40.06 -2.96 -8.74
N PRO A 301 39.02 -3.51 -8.10
CA PRO A 301 38.56 -3.03 -6.80
C PRO A 301 39.66 -3.26 -5.77
N THR A 302 40.25 -2.18 -5.25
CA THR A 302 41.04 -2.26 -4.03
C THR A 302 40.07 -2.42 -2.87
N LEU A 303 40.00 -3.66 -2.35
CA LEU A 303 39.37 -4.01 -1.08
C LEU A 303 40.00 -3.22 0.08
#